data_AF-A0A4C1TKQ3-F1
#
_entry.id   AF-A0A4C1TKQ3-F1
#
_cell.length_a   1.000
_cell.length_b   1.000
_cell.length_c   1.000
_cell.angle_alpha   90.00
_cell.angle_beta   90.00
_cell.angle_gamma   90.00
#
_symmetry.space_group_name_H-M   'P 1'
#
loop_
_entity.id
_entity.type
_entity.pdbx_description
1 polymer ?
#
loop_
_entity_poly.entity_id
_entity_poly.type
_entity_poly.pdbx_seq_one_letter_code
_entity_poly.pdbx_strand_id
1 'polypeptide(L)'
;MDTLLETVRGEIAACIEKGIPEYPFAEAARLNLSSQQAMLQYGQKRNWSLDSDNRYQFAVQENTSSGADFPSSELAQQAVEYARHLEMIV
;
A
#
# COMPACT_ATOMS: atom_id res chain seq x y z
N MET A 1 3.58 4.66 28.90
CA MET A 1 2.82 5.41 27.88
C MET A 1 3.47 5.34 26.49
N ASP A 2 4.73 4.91 26.36
CA ASP A 2 5.41 4.74 25.06
C ASP A 2 4.79 3.75 24.09
N THR A 3 4.16 2.68 24.58
CA THR A 3 3.64 1.61 23.71
C THR A 3 2.58 2.11 22.73
N LEU A 4 1.76 3.09 23.14
CA LEU A 4 0.70 3.63 22.30
C LEU A 4 1.26 4.50 21.16
N LEU A 5 2.29 5.31 21.46
CA LEU A 5 2.98 6.14 20.48
C LEU A 5 3.72 5.28 19.45
N GLU A 6 4.30 4.16 19.88
CA GLU A 6 4.94 3.18 19.01
C GLU A 6 3.94 2.59 18.00
N THR A 7 2.74 2.21 18.47
CA THR A 7 1.67 1.67 17.62
C THR A 7 1.14 2.71 16.63
N VAL A 8 0.81 3.92 17.10
CA VAL A 8 0.30 5.00 16.24
C VAL A 8 1.33 5.38 15.16
N ARG A 9 2.62 5.44 15.51
CA ARG A 9 3.69 5.69 14.55
C ARG A 9 3.79 4.57 13.51
N GLY A 10 3.59 3.33 13.94
CA GLY A 10 3.57 2.18 13.05
C GLY A 10 2.44 2.21 12.03
N GLU A 11 1.25 2.67 12.45
CA GLU A 11 0.08 2.82 11.58
C GLU A 11 0.25 3.99 10.60
N ILE A 12 0.78 5.13 11.05
CA ILE A 12 1.07 6.28 10.19
C ILE A 12 2.09 5.88 9.11
N ALA A 13 3.16 5.18 9.49
CA ALA A 13 4.15 4.68 8.54
C ALA A 13 3.52 3.72 7.52
N ALA A 14 2.71 2.76 7.97
CA ALA A 14 2.01 1.83 7.08
C ALA A 14 1.04 2.52 6.11
N CYS A 15 0.42 3.62 6.52
CA CYS A 15 -0.42 4.44 5.67
C CYS A 15 0.39 5.17 4.58
N ILE A 16 1.54 5.74 4.95
CA ILE A 16 2.44 6.42 4.01
C ILE A 16 2.97 5.42 2.96
N GLU A 17 3.39 4.23 3.39
CA GLU A 17 3.89 3.16 2.50
C GLU A 17 2.87 2.71 1.44
N LYS A 18 1.57 2.80 1.75
CA LYS A 18 0.48 2.42 0.83
C LYS A 18 -0.03 3.56 -0.03
N GLY A 19 0.02 4.79 0.49
CA GLY A 19 -0.63 5.95 -0.13
C GLY A 19 0.27 6.75 -1.05
N ILE A 20 1.59 6.71 -0.84
CA ILE A 20 2.51 7.62 -1.53
C ILE A 20 3.68 6.79 -2.11
N PRO A 21 4.00 6.94 -3.41
CA PRO A 21 5.11 6.19 -4.03
C PRO A 21 6.49 6.65 -3.55
N GLU A 22 6.63 7.94 -3.26
CA GLU A 22 7.89 8.56 -2.82
C GLU A 22 7.64 9.53 -1.67
N TYR A 23 8.52 9.52 -0.66
CA TYR A 23 8.36 10.38 0.52
C TYR A 23 9.65 11.11 0.89
N PRO A 24 9.66 12.45 0.87
CA PRO A 24 10.88 13.21 1.13
C PRO A 24 11.30 13.14 2.60
N PHE A 25 12.61 13.06 2.81
CA PHE A 25 13.21 12.96 4.15
C PHE A 25 12.84 14.14 5.06
N ALA A 26 12.65 15.34 4.51
CA ALA A 26 12.23 16.52 5.26
C ALA A 26 10.83 16.35 5.90
N GLU A 27 9.96 15.60 5.23
CA GLU A 27 8.57 15.43 5.63
C GLU A 27 8.40 14.33 6.70
N ALA A 28 9.33 13.39 6.72
CA ALA A 28 9.40 12.35 7.74
C ALA A 28 9.71 12.86 9.15
N ALA A 29 10.15 14.11 9.30
CA ALA A 29 10.19 14.79 10.61
C ALA A 29 8.79 14.86 11.25
N ARG A 30 7.70 14.78 10.46
CA ARG A 30 6.32 14.76 10.94
C ARG A 30 5.94 13.48 11.69
N LEU A 31 6.74 12.42 11.60
CA LEU A 31 6.59 11.21 12.42
C LEU A 31 7.05 11.39 13.89
N ASN A 32 7.41 12.62 14.30
CA ASN A 32 7.84 12.95 15.67
C ASN A 32 8.97 12.04 16.18
N LEU A 33 9.96 11.75 15.32
CA LEU A 33 11.15 11.00 15.67
C LEU A 33 12.13 11.90 16.42
N SER A 34 12.73 11.36 17.49
CA SER A 34 13.60 12.11 18.41
C SER A 34 14.90 12.62 17.76
N SER A 35 15.30 12.01 16.64
CA SER A 35 16.51 12.37 15.91
C SER A 35 16.45 11.90 14.47
N GLN A 36 17.20 12.57 13.60
CA GLN A 36 17.43 12.19 12.22
C GLN A 36 18.02 10.77 12.08
N GLN A 37 18.82 10.34 13.05
CA GLN A 37 19.35 8.97 13.11
C GLN A 37 18.28 7.93 13.45
N ALA A 38 17.33 8.27 14.33
CA ALA A 38 16.23 7.38 14.67
C ALA A 38 15.33 7.11 13.45
N MET A 39 15.22 8.10 12.56
CA MET A 39 14.51 7.96 11.29
C MET A 39 15.22 7.04 10.30
N LEU A 40 16.55 7.10 10.19
CA LEU A 40 17.33 6.16 9.39
C LEU A 40 17.18 4.72 9.91
N GLN A 41 17.22 4.53 11.23
CA GLN A 41 16.98 3.21 11.84
C GLN A 41 15.55 2.73 11.61
N TYR A 42 14.57 3.63 11.65
CA TYR A 42 13.16 3.31 11.39
C TYR A 42 12.95 2.87 9.94
N GLY A 43 13.55 3.59 8.98
CA GLY A 43 13.56 3.22 7.58
C GLY A 43 14.23 1.87 7.34
N GLN A 44 15.37 1.60 7.98
CA GLN A 44 16.02 0.28 7.90
C GLN A 44 15.16 -0.86 8.46
N LYS A 45 14.51 -0.64 9.62
CA LYS A 45 13.61 -1.63 10.23
C LYS A 45 12.40 -1.97 9.34
N ARG A 46 11.98 -1.01 8.51
CA ARG A 46 10.85 -1.12 7.57
C ARG A 46 11.30 -1.42 6.13
N ASN A 47 12.60 -1.64 5.90
CA ASN A 47 13.19 -1.88 4.58
C ASN A 47 12.95 -0.75 3.56
N TRP A 48 12.90 0.50 3.99
CA TRP A 48 12.79 1.65 3.08
C TRP A 48 14.15 1.96 2.44
N SER A 49 14.15 2.12 1.12
CA SER A 49 15.32 2.55 0.35
C SER A 49 15.39 4.07 0.28
N LEU A 50 16.49 4.65 0.75
CA LEU A 50 16.77 6.07 0.61
C LEU A 50 17.50 6.31 -0.70
N ASP A 51 16.90 7.10 -1.59
CA ASP A 51 17.52 7.55 -2.83
C ASP A 51 18.52 8.70 -2.57
N SER A 52 19.43 8.89 -3.51
CA SER A 52 20.44 9.95 -3.57
C SER A 52 19.87 11.38 -3.47
N ASP A 53 18.58 11.56 -3.77
CA ASP A 53 17.83 12.80 -3.61
C ASP A 53 17.20 12.98 -2.21
N ASN A 54 17.59 12.16 -1.23
CA ASN A 54 17.06 12.19 0.13
C ASN A 54 15.53 11.95 0.17
N ARG A 55 15.05 11.05 -0.70
CA ARG A 55 13.66 10.59 -0.78
C ARG A 55 13.61 9.10 -0.45
N TYR A 56 12.62 8.69 0.33
CA TYR A 56 12.32 7.28 0.52
C TYR A 56 11.48 6.80 -0.63
N GLN A 57 11.97 5.78 -1.34
CA GLN A 57 11.15 4.98 -2.22
C GLN A 57 10.61 3.82 -1.40
N PHE A 58 9.29 3.72 -1.32
CA PHE A 58 8.66 2.52 -0.83
C PHE A 58 8.58 1.56 -2.01
N ALA A 59 8.93 0.30 -1.79
CA ALA A 59 8.43 -0.75 -2.65
C ALA A 59 6.92 -0.78 -2.42
N VAL A 60 6.19 0.13 -3.07
CA VAL A 60 4.77 0.01 -3.30
C VAL A 60 4.67 -1.42 -3.80
N GLN A 61 4.02 -2.29 -3.01
CA GLN A 61 3.61 -3.57 -3.54
C GLN A 61 2.88 -3.17 -4.81
N GLU A 62 3.54 -3.48 -5.92
CA GLU A 62 2.99 -3.40 -7.25
C GLU A 62 1.77 -4.29 -7.14
N ASN A 63 0.67 -3.70 -6.67
CA ASN A 63 -0.63 -4.27 -6.73
C ASN A 63 -0.87 -4.11 -8.21
N THR A 64 -0.32 -5.06 -8.95
CA THR A 64 -0.41 -5.28 -10.38
C THR A 64 -1.85 -5.62 -10.70
N SER A 65 -2.75 -4.72 -10.32
CA SER A 65 -3.89 -4.34 -11.15
C SER A 65 -3.43 -3.38 -12.27
N SER A 66 -2.12 -3.30 -12.52
CA SER A 66 -1.49 -2.95 -13.80
C SER A 66 -1.79 -4.04 -14.84
N GLY A 67 -3.07 -4.23 -15.12
CA GLY A 67 -3.56 -5.32 -15.92
C GLY A 67 -5.04 -5.38 -15.69
N ALA A 68 -5.77 -4.68 -16.53
CA ALA A 68 -7.21 -4.76 -16.64
C ALA A 68 -7.63 -6.17 -17.08
N ASP A 69 -7.44 -7.18 -16.22
CA ASP A 69 -8.30 -8.37 -16.22
C ASP A 69 -9.60 -7.93 -15.56
N PHE A 70 -10.34 -7.08 -16.28
CA PHE A 70 -11.77 -6.96 -16.04
C PHE A 70 -12.31 -8.40 -16.03
N PRO A 71 -13.14 -8.79 -15.05
CA PRO A 71 -13.74 -10.12 -15.02
C PRO A 71 -14.83 -10.24 -16.10
N SER A 72 -14.53 -9.85 -17.35
CA SER A 72 -15.43 -9.92 -18.49
C SER A 72 -15.74 -11.36 -18.86
N SER A 73 -14.78 -12.27 -18.68
CA SER A 73 -14.99 -13.71 -18.85
C SER A 73 -15.96 -14.26 -17.80
N GLU A 74 -15.80 -13.87 -16.54
CA GLU A 74 -16.67 -14.27 -15.43
C GLU A 74 -18.08 -13.70 -15.61
N LEU A 75 -18.20 -12.41 -15.97
CA LEU A 75 -19.48 -11.77 -16.30
C LEU A 75 -20.18 -12.43 -17.49
N ALA A 76 -19.44 -12.80 -18.54
CA ALA A 76 -20.00 -13.47 -19.70
C ALA A 76 -20.52 -14.88 -19.35
N GLN A 77 -19.76 -15.64 -18.55
CA GLN A 77 -20.22 -16.94 -18.04
C GLN A 77 -21.48 -16.80 -17.19
N GLN A 78 -21.50 -15.83 -16.28
CA GLN A 78 -22.64 -15.57 -15.42
C GLN A 78 -23.89 -15.18 -16.23
N ALA A 79 -23.74 -14.34 -17.27
CA ALA A 79 -24.84 -13.98 -18.16
C ALA A 79 -25.39 -15.17 -18.95
N VAL A 80 -24.52 -16.06 -19.45
CA VAL A 80 -24.92 -17.29 -20.15
C VAL A 80 -25.63 -18.25 -19.20
N GLU A 81 -25.14 -18.43 -17.97
CA GLU A 81 -25.81 -19.27 -16.97
C GLU A 81 -27.17 -18.71 -16.57
N TYR A 82 -27.31 -17.40 -16.36
CA TYR A 82 -28.60 -16.80 -16.08
C TYR A 82 -29.59 -17.00 -17.22
N ALA A 83 -29.17 -16.78 -18.46
CA ALA A 83 -30.01 -17.04 -19.63
C ALA A 83 -30.44 -18.51 -19.69
N ARG A 84 -29.51 -19.45 -19.44
CA ARG A 84 -29.81 -20.89 -19.40
C ARG A 84 -30.83 -21.25 -18.33
N HIS A 85 -30.73 -20.68 -17.13
CA HIS A 85 -31.70 -20.93 -16.06
C HIS A 85 -33.07 -20.33 -16.35
N LEU A 86 -33.14 -19.20 -17.06
CA LEU A 86 -34.41 -18.56 -17.45
C LEU A 86 -35.11 -19.26 -18.62
N GLU A 87 -34.35 -19.83 -19.56
CA GLU A 87 -34.88 -20.59 -20.70
C GLU A 87 -35.12 -22.08 -20.37
N MET A 88 -34.66 -22.54 -19.20
CA MET A 88 -35.02 -23.86 -18.69
C MET A 88 -36.50 -23.85 -18.31
N ILE A 89 -37.32 -24.44 -19.18
CA ILE A 89 -38.71 -24.72 -18.86
C ILE A 89 -38.70 -25.74 -17.72
N VAL A 90 -39.10 -25.29 -16.52
CA VAL A 90 -39.56 -26.17 -15.43
C VAL A 90 -40.89 -26.79 -15.81
#